data_AF-A0A9N8VZ48-F1
#
_entry.id   AF-A0A9N8VZ48-F1
#
_cell.length_a   1.000
_cell.length_b   1.000
_cell.length_c   1.000
_cell.angle_alpha   90.00
_cell.angle_beta   90.00
_cell.angle_gamma   90.00
#
_symmetry.space_group_name_H-M   'P 1'
#
loop_
_entity.id
_entity.type
_entity.pdbx_description
1 polymer ?
#
loop_
_entity_poly.entity_id
_entity_poly.type
_entity_poly.pdbx_seq_one_letter_code
_entity_poly.pdbx_strand_id
1 'polypeptide(L)'
;MGNKISRRIIRKKKSRNNSSREESTISSDDSNSVHIQLVPQLKTVADWEEADRLQAFHFVLKHALDGNYNAKLSNIIRPGSKILARYWMCFEIAQEFPYAEVYGIDILSTFPNKIKPNNCHFRTCDILEGLPFGDDEFDYVFMRYMLTSIKTYQWLPVLKDIKRVIKPGGTIESVELNTVHEVMLDAFEIDLQQKFEPMFEVLGFQNVSSISKYISLGKWDENAGKIGQIFTTNTVQMAEAVKSILAPLMNLTEDEWDRMFRKMYFEEVDKHHTFQEHYVVLATK
;
A
#
# COMPACT_ATOMS: atom_id res chain seq x y z
N MET A 1 -17.58 12.87 6.87
CA MET A 1 -18.25 12.54 8.15
C MET A 1 -17.70 11.20 8.64
N GLY A 2 -17.04 11.18 9.79
CA GLY A 2 -16.19 10.06 10.24
C GLY A 2 -16.94 8.76 10.55
N ASN A 3 -16.28 7.65 10.23
CA ASN A 3 -16.78 6.28 10.28
C ASN A 3 -17.29 5.90 11.69
N LYS A 4 -18.62 5.73 11.85
CA LYS A 4 -19.28 5.44 13.15
C LYS A 4 -18.97 4.04 13.70
N ILE A 5 -18.43 3.16 12.85
CA ILE A 5 -18.17 1.75 13.17
C ILE A 5 -16.95 1.62 14.10
N SER A 6 -15.84 2.32 13.80
CA SER A 6 -14.63 2.33 14.65
C SER A 6 -14.96 2.79 16.08
N ARG A 7 -15.81 3.81 16.24
CA ARG A 7 -16.23 4.32 17.56
C ARG A 7 -17.06 3.34 18.40
N ARG A 8 -17.78 2.40 17.76
CA ARG A 8 -18.58 1.40 18.49
C ARG A 8 -17.72 0.27 19.05
N ILE A 9 -16.67 -0.13 18.34
CA ILE A 9 -15.70 -1.13 18.84
C ILE A 9 -14.89 -0.55 20.01
N ILE A 10 -14.50 0.73 19.92
CA ILE A 10 -13.77 1.46 20.98
C ILE A 10 -14.48 1.44 22.35
N ARG A 11 -15.82 1.60 22.38
CA ARG A 11 -16.57 1.62 23.66
C ARG A 11 -16.61 0.27 24.37
N LYS A 12 -16.53 -0.85 23.64
CA LYS A 12 -16.52 -2.20 24.24
C LYS A 12 -15.17 -2.54 24.89
N LYS A 13 -14.05 -2.00 24.39
CA LYS A 13 -12.69 -2.27 24.90
C LYS A 13 -12.40 -1.49 26.20
N LYS A 14 -12.86 -0.25 26.31
CA LYS A 14 -12.63 0.61 27.50
C LYS A 14 -13.32 0.12 28.79
N SER A 15 -14.37 -0.70 28.71
CA SER A 15 -15.09 -1.15 29.91
C SER A 15 -14.50 -2.41 30.56
N ARG A 16 -13.43 -3.01 30.01
CA ARG A 16 -12.93 -4.32 30.47
C ARG A 16 -11.52 -4.36 31.06
N ASN A 17 -10.69 -3.32 30.89
CA ASN A 17 -9.32 -3.35 31.40
C ASN A 17 -9.17 -2.46 32.63
N ASN A 18 -9.43 -3.04 33.79
CA ASN A 18 -8.95 -2.53 35.08
C ASN A 18 -8.44 -3.71 35.91
N SER A 19 -7.24 -4.21 35.58
CA SER A 19 -6.42 -5.01 36.51
C SER A 19 -4.94 -4.96 36.10
N SER A 20 -4.11 -4.92 37.14
CA SER A 20 -2.68 -4.68 37.28
C SER A 20 -1.71 -5.30 36.26
N ARG A 21 -0.68 -4.52 35.93
CA ARG A 21 0.53 -4.85 35.16
C ARG A 21 1.48 -5.74 35.96
N GLU A 22 2.04 -6.76 35.32
CA GLU A 22 3.37 -7.30 35.62
C GLU A 22 4.22 -7.17 34.35
N GLU A 23 5.38 -6.53 34.49
CA GLU A 23 6.36 -6.34 33.42
C GLU A 23 7.21 -7.61 33.28
N SER A 24 7.21 -8.21 32.10
CA SER A 24 8.27 -9.12 31.66
C SER A 24 8.92 -8.56 30.40
N THR A 25 10.22 -8.33 30.51
CA THR A 25 11.11 -7.87 29.44
C THR A 25 11.19 -8.90 28.33
N ILE A 26 10.66 -8.58 27.15
CA ILE A 26 10.86 -9.35 25.90
C ILE A 26 11.91 -8.62 25.04
N SER A 27 12.92 -9.38 24.62
CA SER A 27 14.06 -8.95 23.81
C SER A 27 13.64 -8.45 22.43
N SER A 28 14.36 -7.44 21.93
CA SER A 28 14.08 -6.64 20.74
C SER A 28 14.39 -7.29 19.38
N ASP A 29 14.51 -8.62 19.28
CA ASP A 29 14.93 -9.31 18.04
C ASP A 29 13.77 -9.91 17.21
N ASP A 30 12.55 -9.97 17.73
CA ASP A 30 11.43 -10.65 17.04
C ASP A 30 10.71 -9.80 15.98
N SER A 31 10.94 -8.49 15.89
CA SER A 31 10.14 -7.62 15.02
C SER A 31 10.45 -7.77 13.52
N ASN A 32 11.64 -8.25 13.15
CA ASN A 32 11.97 -8.60 11.75
C ASN A 32 11.27 -9.88 11.26
N SER A 33 10.70 -10.68 12.16
CA SER A 33 10.07 -11.96 11.81
C SER A 33 8.71 -11.80 11.12
N VAL A 34 7.95 -10.75 11.44
CA VAL A 34 6.55 -10.58 10.96
C VAL A 34 6.50 -10.28 9.46
N HIS A 35 7.40 -9.43 8.94
CA HIS A 35 7.49 -9.16 7.49
C HIS A 35 7.85 -10.40 6.69
N ILE A 36 8.84 -11.17 7.17
CA ILE A 36 9.27 -12.42 6.56
C ILE A 36 8.17 -13.49 6.69
N GLN A 37 7.25 -13.40 7.65
CA GLN A 37 6.12 -14.33 7.79
C GLN A 37 4.90 -13.97 6.93
N LEU A 38 4.65 -12.68 6.66
CA LEU A 38 3.51 -12.21 5.85
C LEU A 38 3.68 -12.47 4.35
N VAL A 39 4.86 -12.21 3.81
CA VAL A 39 5.15 -12.37 2.36
C VAL A 39 4.98 -13.83 1.89
N PRO A 40 5.43 -14.86 2.63
CA PRO A 40 5.16 -16.25 2.30
C PRO A 40 3.69 -16.65 2.43
N GLN A 41 2.94 -16.09 3.40
CA GLN A 41 1.53 -16.44 3.58
C GLN A 41 0.66 -15.88 2.45
N LEU A 42 0.91 -14.65 2.00
CA LEU A 42 0.29 -14.08 0.78
C LEU A 42 0.59 -14.92 -0.47
N LYS A 43 1.75 -15.59 -0.52
CA LYS A 43 2.13 -16.51 -1.61
C LYS A 43 1.52 -17.92 -1.52
N THR A 44 0.89 -18.31 -0.41
CA THR A 44 0.36 -19.69 -0.29
C THR A 44 -0.91 -19.93 -1.10
N VAL A 45 -1.59 -18.85 -1.51
CA VAL A 45 -2.65 -18.89 -2.52
C VAL A 45 -1.98 -19.25 -3.84
N ALA A 46 -2.46 -20.29 -4.54
CA ALA A 46 -1.79 -20.84 -5.73
C ALA A 46 -1.28 -19.71 -6.63
N ASP A 47 0.01 -19.71 -7.02
CA ASP A 47 0.72 -18.53 -7.58
C ASP A 47 -0.06 -17.75 -8.66
N TRP A 48 -0.94 -18.43 -9.41
CA TRP A 48 -1.81 -17.83 -10.41
C TRP A 48 -3.04 -17.09 -9.84
N GLU A 49 -3.67 -17.59 -8.77
CA GLU A 49 -4.81 -16.95 -8.10
C GLU A 49 -4.39 -15.63 -7.47
N GLU A 50 -3.22 -15.61 -6.82
CA GLU A 50 -2.66 -14.39 -6.23
C GLU A 50 -2.26 -13.39 -7.32
N ALA A 51 -1.65 -13.86 -8.41
CA ALA A 51 -1.35 -13.02 -9.57
C ALA A 51 -2.62 -12.40 -10.19
N ASP A 52 -3.68 -13.19 -10.38
CA ASP A 52 -4.98 -12.73 -10.89
C ASP A 52 -5.64 -11.72 -9.94
N ARG A 53 -5.61 -12.00 -8.62
CA ARG A 53 -6.12 -11.08 -7.59
C ARG A 53 -5.40 -9.75 -7.67
N LEU A 54 -4.08 -9.76 -7.76
CA LEU A 54 -3.25 -8.57 -7.78
C LEU A 54 -3.39 -7.78 -9.09
N GLN A 55 -3.55 -8.48 -10.21
CA GLN A 55 -3.87 -7.86 -11.50
C GLN A 55 -5.26 -7.20 -11.47
N ALA A 56 -6.27 -7.87 -10.92
CA ALA A 56 -7.60 -7.28 -10.72
C ALA A 56 -7.53 -6.05 -9.80
N PHE A 57 -6.73 -6.13 -8.72
CA PHE A 57 -6.48 -5.01 -7.83
C PHE A 57 -5.89 -3.82 -8.60
N HIS A 58 -4.85 -4.04 -9.39
CA HIS A 58 -4.24 -2.99 -10.21
C HIS A 58 -5.25 -2.27 -11.11
N PHE A 59 -6.10 -3.01 -11.83
CA PHE A 59 -7.09 -2.40 -12.73
C PHE A 59 -8.16 -1.60 -11.99
N VAL A 60 -8.63 -2.10 -10.84
CA VAL A 60 -9.58 -1.39 -9.99
C VAL A 60 -8.99 -0.06 -9.52
N LEU A 61 -7.74 -0.08 -9.07
CA LEU A 61 -7.05 1.13 -8.62
C LEU A 61 -6.84 2.11 -9.75
N LYS A 62 -6.39 1.62 -10.91
CA LYS A 62 -6.20 2.47 -12.08
C LYS A 62 -7.50 3.18 -12.44
N HIS A 63 -8.64 2.48 -12.41
CA HIS A 63 -9.93 3.09 -12.68
C HIS A 63 -10.33 4.08 -11.59
N ALA A 64 -10.22 3.70 -10.32
CA ALA A 64 -10.69 4.52 -9.21
C ALA A 64 -9.78 5.70 -8.86
N LEU A 65 -8.52 5.67 -9.31
CA LEU A 65 -7.53 6.73 -9.15
C LEU A 65 -7.33 7.53 -10.45
N ASP A 66 -8.23 7.42 -11.43
CA ASP A 66 -8.24 8.16 -12.71
C ASP A 66 -6.99 7.97 -13.58
N GLY A 67 -6.29 6.84 -13.45
CA GLY A 67 -5.13 6.51 -14.26
C GLY A 67 -4.05 5.75 -13.50
N ASN A 68 -2.90 5.61 -14.15
CA ASN A 68 -1.74 4.96 -13.55
C ASN A 68 -1.07 5.84 -12.49
N TYR A 69 -1.08 7.15 -12.71
CA TYR A 69 -0.39 8.13 -11.90
C TYR A 69 -1.21 9.43 -11.92
N ASN A 70 -1.00 10.29 -10.93
CA ASN A 70 -1.65 11.59 -10.79
C ASN A 70 -0.72 12.75 -11.16
N ALA A 71 0.58 12.54 -11.10
CA ALA A 71 1.59 13.47 -11.57
C ALA A 71 1.36 13.80 -13.05
N LYS A 72 1.53 15.07 -13.43
CA LYS A 72 1.48 15.47 -14.84
C LYS A 72 2.77 15.05 -15.53
N LEU A 73 2.92 13.76 -15.82
CA LEU A 73 4.16 13.18 -16.35
C LEU A 73 4.60 13.79 -17.68
N SER A 74 3.70 14.32 -18.49
CA SER A 74 4.04 15.07 -19.70
C SER A 74 4.96 16.27 -19.46
N ASN A 75 4.97 16.83 -18.25
CA ASN A 75 5.84 17.94 -17.87
C ASN A 75 7.19 17.47 -17.29
N ILE A 76 7.27 16.20 -16.88
CA ILE A 76 8.41 15.62 -16.14
C ILE A 76 9.25 14.75 -17.09
N ILE A 77 8.58 13.87 -17.82
CA ILE A 77 9.21 12.85 -18.65
C ILE A 77 9.58 13.44 -20.01
N ARG A 78 10.84 13.26 -20.38
CA ARG A 78 11.45 13.67 -21.66
C ARG A 78 12.16 12.45 -22.27
N PRO A 79 12.56 12.51 -23.55
CA PRO A 79 13.40 11.47 -24.14
C PRO A 79 14.65 11.22 -23.28
N GLY A 80 14.87 9.96 -22.88
CA GLY A 80 15.97 9.56 -22.00
C GLY A 80 15.70 9.69 -20.50
N SER A 81 14.50 10.12 -20.08
CA SER A 81 14.12 10.11 -18.67
C SER A 81 14.08 8.69 -18.10
N LYS A 82 14.38 8.56 -16.81
CA LYS A 82 14.27 7.30 -16.06
C LYS A 82 13.13 7.37 -15.06
N ILE A 83 12.33 6.30 -15.01
CA ILE A 83 11.21 6.14 -14.08
C ILE A 83 11.48 4.93 -13.19
N LEU A 84 11.27 5.05 -11.88
CA LEU A 84 11.25 3.92 -10.96
C LEU A 84 9.82 3.66 -10.49
N ALA A 85 9.35 2.42 -10.57
CA ALA A 85 8.02 2.03 -10.12
C ALA A 85 8.02 0.61 -9.53
N ARG A 86 6.88 0.19 -8.96
CA ARG A 86 6.63 -1.22 -8.66
C ARG A 86 6.34 -2.01 -9.93
N TYR A 87 6.77 -3.27 -9.95
CA TYR A 87 6.81 -4.13 -11.13
C TYR A 87 5.55 -4.07 -12.03
N TRP A 88 4.33 -4.24 -11.51
CA TRP A 88 3.12 -4.29 -12.37
C TRP A 88 2.87 -3.03 -13.18
N MET A 89 3.28 -1.87 -12.66
CA MET A 89 3.04 -0.60 -13.34
C MET A 89 4.06 -0.30 -14.42
N CYS A 90 5.20 -0.98 -14.40
CA CYS A 90 6.28 -0.71 -15.33
C CYS A 90 5.85 -1.00 -16.77
N PHE A 91 5.03 -2.02 -17.01
CA PHE A 91 4.60 -2.38 -18.37
C PHE A 91 3.73 -1.33 -19.01
N GLU A 92 2.71 -0.83 -18.31
CA GLU A 92 1.82 0.17 -18.87
C GLU A 92 2.52 1.51 -19.03
N ILE A 93 3.33 1.93 -18.05
CA ILE A 93 4.12 3.18 -18.14
C ILE A 93 5.14 3.07 -19.27
N ALA A 94 5.81 1.93 -19.45
CA ALA A 94 6.77 1.74 -20.53
C ALA A 94 6.12 1.78 -21.92
N GLN A 95 4.89 1.30 -22.06
CA GLN A 95 4.11 1.41 -23.29
C GLN A 95 3.66 2.85 -23.56
N GLU A 96 3.29 3.60 -22.52
CA GLU A 96 2.86 4.99 -22.61
C GLU A 96 4.03 5.95 -22.92
N PHE A 97 5.22 5.66 -22.39
CA PHE A 97 6.45 6.44 -22.54
C PHE A 97 7.57 5.61 -23.19
N PRO A 98 7.48 5.29 -24.50
CA PRO A 98 8.45 4.42 -25.18
C PRO A 98 9.86 5.02 -25.29
N TYR A 99 10.00 6.32 -25.02
CA TYR A 99 11.26 7.07 -25.04
C TYR A 99 11.89 7.24 -23.64
N ALA A 100 11.25 6.72 -22.59
CA ALA A 100 11.76 6.71 -21.22
C ALA A 100 12.16 5.29 -20.81
N GLU A 101 13.14 5.18 -19.92
CA GLU A 101 13.56 3.90 -19.34
C GLU A 101 12.82 3.68 -18.02
N VAL A 102 12.08 2.58 -17.92
CA VAL A 102 11.25 2.26 -16.76
C VAL A 102 11.87 1.11 -15.99
N TYR A 103 12.12 1.32 -14.71
CA TYR A 103 12.72 0.37 -13.79
C TYR A 103 11.67 -0.09 -12.78
N GLY A 104 11.50 -1.39 -12.68
CA GLY A 104 10.65 -2.06 -11.71
C GLY A 104 11.46 -2.72 -10.63
N ILE A 105 11.06 -2.52 -9.38
CA ILE A 105 11.60 -3.28 -8.24
C ILE A 105 10.50 -4.09 -7.56
N ASP A 106 10.90 -5.24 -7.04
CA ASP A 106 10.10 -6.07 -6.15
C ASP A 106 11.04 -6.95 -5.31
N ILE A 107 10.63 -7.33 -4.10
CA ILE A 107 11.39 -8.27 -3.26
C ILE A 107 11.43 -9.68 -3.90
N LEU A 108 10.51 -9.95 -4.82
CA LEU A 108 10.37 -11.23 -5.49
C LEU A 108 10.79 -11.16 -6.96
N SER A 109 11.47 -12.19 -7.45
CA SER A 109 11.84 -12.33 -8.86
C SER A 109 10.72 -12.97 -9.70
N THR A 110 9.46 -12.54 -9.54
CA THR A 110 8.28 -13.11 -10.23
C THR A 110 7.95 -12.43 -11.55
N PHE A 111 8.69 -11.40 -11.94
CA PHE A 111 8.45 -10.63 -13.16
C PHE A 111 8.83 -11.39 -14.45
N PRO A 112 8.13 -11.14 -15.58
CA PRO A 112 8.44 -11.77 -16.86
C PRO A 112 9.78 -11.31 -17.42
N ASN A 113 10.70 -12.25 -17.68
CA ASN A 113 12.00 -11.93 -18.28
C ASN A 113 11.99 -11.91 -19.81
N LYS A 114 11.07 -12.64 -20.46
CA LYS A 114 11.05 -12.83 -21.92
C LYS A 114 10.06 -11.94 -22.67
N ILE A 115 8.90 -11.66 -22.07
CA ILE A 115 7.82 -10.90 -22.70
C ILE A 115 7.65 -9.61 -21.91
N LYS A 116 8.35 -8.56 -22.31
CA LYS A 116 8.28 -7.22 -21.72
C LYS A 116 8.68 -6.14 -22.73
N PRO A 117 8.26 -4.87 -22.55
CA PRO A 117 8.78 -3.76 -23.34
C PRO A 117 10.31 -3.66 -23.24
N ASN A 118 10.97 -3.22 -24.32
CA ASN A 118 12.43 -3.12 -24.39
C ASN A 118 12.99 -2.09 -23.40
N ASN A 119 12.23 -1.03 -23.15
CA ASN A 119 12.53 0.06 -22.22
C ASN A 119 12.10 -0.24 -20.78
N CYS A 120 11.76 -1.49 -20.45
CA CYS A 120 11.36 -1.91 -19.12
C CYS A 120 12.43 -2.83 -18.50
N HIS A 121 12.96 -2.49 -17.33
CA HIS A 121 14.01 -3.23 -16.64
C HIS A 121 13.54 -3.63 -15.25
N PHE A 122 13.92 -4.81 -14.77
CA PHE A 122 13.54 -5.28 -13.43
C PHE A 122 14.75 -5.62 -12.58
N ARG A 123 14.62 -5.34 -11.28
CA ARG A 123 15.60 -5.69 -10.25
C ARG A 123 14.89 -6.25 -9.03
N THR A 124 15.34 -7.40 -8.57
CA THR A 124 14.91 -7.91 -7.27
C THR A 124 15.62 -7.11 -6.18
N CYS A 125 14.86 -6.51 -5.29
CA CYS A 125 15.36 -5.61 -4.25
C CYS A 125 14.34 -5.53 -3.11
N ASP A 126 14.82 -5.68 -1.89
CA ASP A 126 14.10 -5.22 -0.71
C ASP A 126 14.37 -3.72 -0.52
N ILE A 127 13.31 -2.91 -0.59
CA ILE A 127 13.40 -1.46 -0.39
C ILE A 127 13.92 -1.09 1.01
N LEU A 128 13.77 -2.00 1.98
CA LEU A 128 14.25 -1.82 3.35
C LEU A 128 15.77 -1.99 3.47
N GLU A 129 16.40 -2.70 2.53
CA GLU A 129 17.85 -2.89 2.46
C GLU A 129 18.57 -1.81 1.63
N GLY A 130 17.79 -0.97 0.94
CA GLY A 130 18.27 0.12 0.11
C GLY A 130 18.19 -0.17 -1.39
N LEU A 131 17.99 0.88 -2.16
CA LEU A 131 17.80 0.85 -3.60
C LEU A 131 19.14 0.65 -4.32
N PRO A 132 19.25 -0.34 -5.24
CA PRO A 132 20.48 -0.68 -5.95
C PRO A 132 20.74 0.25 -7.14
N PHE A 133 20.53 1.55 -6.94
CA PHE A 133 20.70 2.59 -7.94
C PHE A 133 21.59 3.69 -7.36
N GLY A 134 22.31 4.38 -8.24
CA GLY A 134 23.10 5.54 -7.89
C GLY A 134 22.23 6.75 -7.50
N ASP A 135 22.93 7.79 -7.07
CA ASP A 135 22.31 9.06 -6.72
C ASP A 135 21.84 9.79 -7.99
N ASP A 136 20.75 10.55 -7.87
CA ASP A 136 20.25 11.41 -8.96
C ASP A 136 20.02 10.67 -10.30
N GLU A 137 19.47 9.47 -10.25
CA GLU A 137 19.22 8.65 -11.44
C GLU A 137 17.83 8.83 -12.05
N PHE A 138 16.80 9.04 -11.22
CA PHE A 138 15.40 8.98 -11.67
C PHE A 138 14.75 10.35 -11.73
N ASP A 139 14.03 10.60 -12.82
CA ASP A 139 13.22 11.81 -13.02
C ASP A 139 11.87 11.70 -12.31
N TYR A 140 11.38 10.46 -12.16
CA TYR A 140 10.12 10.15 -11.50
C TYR A 140 10.19 8.83 -10.72
N VAL A 141 9.72 8.84 -9.47
CA VAL A 141 9.56 7.64 -8.65
C VAL A 141 8.10 7.49 -8.26
N PHE A 142 7.53 6.32 -8.52
CA PHE A 142 6.16 5.99 -8.15
C PHE A 142 6.14 4.82 -7.16
N MET A 143 5.49 5.02 -6.02
CA MET A 143 5.24 3.96 -5.04
C MET A 143 3.75 3.91 -4.68
N ARG A 144 3.23 2.71 -4.46
CA ARG A 144 1.83 2.51 -4.08
C ARG A 144 1.66 1.32 -3.15
N TYR A 145 0.90 1.54 -2.09
CA TYR A 145 0.55 0.58 -1.05
C TYR A 145 1.74 -0.11 -0.43
N MET A 146 2.66 0.71 0.07
CA MET A 146 3.80 0.23 0.83
C MET A 146 3.52 0.23 2.34
N LEU A 147 2.39 0.75 2.80
CA LEU A 147 1.98 0.71 4.22
C LEU A 147 2.02 -0.69 4.83
N THR A 148 1.59 -1.72 4.10
CA THR A 148 1.64 -3.11 4.59
C THR A 148 3.04 -3.73 4.56
N SER A 149 4.00 -3.04 3.94
CA SER A 149 5.35 -3.53 3.65
C SER A 149 6.45 -2.72 4.36
N ILE A 150 6.11 -1.57 4.94
CA ILE A 150 7.05 -0.66 5.60
C ILE A 150 6.45 -0.22 6.92
N LYS A 151 7.14 -0.55 8.02
CA LYS A 151 6.74 -0.14 9.37
C LYS A 151 6.95 1.35 9.58
N THR A 152 6.23 1.94 10.53
CA THR A 152 6.29 3.39 10.81
C THR A 152 7.72 3.93 10.97
N TYR A 153 8.58 3.24 11.72
CA TYR A 153 9.96 3.69 11.94
C TYR A 153 10.88 3.54 10.71
N GLN A 154 10.50 2.74 9.71
CA GLN A 154 11.29 2.48 8.50
C GLN A 154 11.00 3.48 7.37
N TRP A 155 9.87 4.18 7.42
CA TRP A 155 9.46 5.11 6.38
C TRP A 155 10.45 6.26 6.14
N LEU A 156 11.00 6.89 7.20
CA LEU A 156 11.98 7.96 7.02
C LEU A 156 13.27 7.48 6.32
N PRO A 157 13.90 6.36 6.75
CA PRO A 157 15.01 5.76 6.01
C PRO A 157 14.69 5.47 4.54
N VAL A 158 13.52 4.86 4.26
CA VAL A 158 13.12 4.53 2.89
C VAL A 158 12.92 5.79 2.04
N LEU A 159 12.20 6.79 2.55
CA LEU A 159 11.98 8.04 1.83
C LEU A 159 13.29 8.82 1.62
N LYS A 160 14.24 8.73 2.55
CA LYS A 160 15.59 9.31 2.39
C LYS A 160 16.34 8.65 1.24
N ASP A 161 16.27 7.33 1.13
CA ASP A 161 16.92 6.59 0.04
C ASP A 161 16.22 6.82 -1.31
N ILE A 162 14.88 6.93 -1.32
CA ILE A 162 14.13 7.36 -2.50
C ILE A 162 14.55 8.78 -2.92
N LYS A 163 14.67 9.72 -1.97
CA LYS A 163 15.16 11.07 -2.27
C LYS A 163 16.58 11.03 -2.86
N ARG A 164 17.45 10.14 -2.40
CA ARG A 164 18.82 9.99 -2.92
C ARG A 164 18.81 9.65 -4.41
N VAL A 165 17.99 8.68 -4.84
CA VAL A 165 17.96 8.22 -6.24
C VAL A 165 17.19 9.16 -7.18
N ILE A 166 16.32 10.03 -6.67
CA ILE A 166 15.62 11.05 -7.48
C ILE A 166 16.59 12.15 -7.88
N LYS A 167 16.55 12.61 -9.13
CA LYS A 167 17.29 13.78 -9.63
C LYS A 167 16.81 15.09 -8.97
N PRO A 168 17.65 16.12 -8.84
CA PRO A 168 17.17 17.46 -8.46
C PRO A 168 16.08 17.93 -9.44
N GLY A 169 14.93 18.36 -8.92
CA GLY A 169 13.74 18.70 -9.72
C GLY A 169 12.88 17.50 -10.15
N GLY A 170 13.31 16.26 -9.86
CA GLY A 170 12.51 15.05 -10.06
C GLY A 170 11.39 14.91 -9.04
N THR A 171 10.38 14.11 -9.36
CA THR A 171 9.14 13.99 -8.58
C THR A 171 8.96 12.59 -7.99
N ILE A 172 8.46 12.52 -6.76
CA ILE A 172 7.91 11.29 -6.19
C ILE A 172 6.39 11.40 -6.12
N GLU A 173 5.71 10.33 -6.51
CA GLU A 173 4.30 10.08 -6.21
C GLU A 173 4.18 8.85 -5.30
N SER A 174 3.53 9.02 -4.16
CA SER A 174 3.22 7.95 -3.21
C SER A 174 1.71 7.84 -3.05
N VAL A 175 1.16 6.63 -3.19
CA VAL A 175 -0.27 6.36 -3.02
C VAL A 175 -0.49 5.37 -1.90
N GLU A 176 -1.10 5.81 -0.80
CA GLU A 176 -1.25 5.02 0.42
C GLU A 176 -2.70 5.03 0.95
N LEU A 177 -3.05 4.02 1.76
CA LEU A 177 -4.35 3.95 2.42
C LEU A 177 -4.40 4.90 3.63
N ASN A 178 -5.44 5.73 3.75
CA ASN A 178 -5.63 6.52 4.98
C ASN A 178 -6.21 5.70 6.12
N THR A 179 -7.15 4.82 5.77
CA THR A 179 -7.93 4.07 6.75
C THR A 179 -7.56 2.61 6.64
N VAL A 180 -6.69 2.17 7.50
CA VAL A 180 -6.52 0.74 7.76
C VAL A 180 -7.22 0.46 9.09
N HIS A 181 -7.82 -0.72 9.24
CA HIS A 181 -8.46 -1.10 10.51
C HIS A 181 -7.41 -1.04 11.64
N GLU A 182 -7.73 -0.48 12.83
CA GLU A 182 -6.73 -0.25 13.91
C GLU A 182 -5.91 -1.51 14.23
N VAL A 183 -6.56 -2.68 14.17
CA VAL A 183 -5.90 -3.98 14.36
C VAL A 183 -4.84 -4.27 13.30
N MET A 184 -5.15 -4.00 12.03
CA MET A 184 -4.17 -4.17 10.95
C MET A 184 -3.01 -3.21 11.17
N LEU A 185 -3.28 -1.98 11.63
CA LEU A 185 -2.24 -1.02 11.95
C LEU A 185 -1.33 -1.49 13.08
N ASP A 186 -1.90 -2.01 14.17
CA ASP A 186 -1.12 -2.62 15.26
C ASP A 186 -0.29 -3.82 14.74
N ALA A 187 -0.88 -4.69 13.92
CA ALA A 187 -0.21 -5.88 13.38
C ALA A 187 0.93 -5.56 12.41
N PHE A 188 0.79 -4.48 11.64
CA PHE A 188 1.82 -4.01 10.71
C PHE A 188 2.73 -2.94 11.33
N GLU A 189 2.59 -2.64 12.62
CA GLU A 189 3.33 -1.58 13.33
C GLU A 189 3.26 -0.22 12.61
N ILE A 190 2.04 0.15 12.18
CA ILE A 190 1.72 1.39 11.49
C ILE A 190 1.01 2.35 12.46
N ASP A 191 1.48 3.59 12.57
CA ASP A 191 0.86 4.65 13.36
C ASP A 191 -0.24 5.37 12.55
N LEU A 192 -1.47 5.37 13.08
CA LEU A 192 -2.63 6.11 12.56
C LEU A 192 -2.41 7.62 12.42
N GLN A 193 -1.50 8.19 13.22
CA GLN A 193 -1.19 9.62 13.19
C GLN A 193 -0.07 9.96 12.21
N GLN A 194 0.52 8.95 11.56
CA GLN A 194 1.55 9.15 10.57
C GLN A 194 0.97 9.89 9.36
N LYS A 195 1.26 11.18 9.30
CA LYS A 195 1.00 12.00 8.11
C LYS A 195 2.20 11.89 7.20
N PHE A 196 1.96 11.58 5.94
CA PHE A 196 3.03 11.43 4.96
C PHE A 196 3.67 12.77 4.62
N GLU A 197 2.89 13.84 4.46
CA GLU A 197 3.36 15.15 4.02
C GLU A 197 4.47 15.71 4.92
N PRO A 198 4.34 15.73 6.26
CA PRO A 198 5.43 16.17 7.14
C PRO A 198 6.72 15.37 6.99
N MET A 199 6.67 14.09 6.61
CA MET A 199 7.87 13.27 6.40
C MET A 199 8.64 13.74 5.17
N PHE A 200 7.93 14.06 4.08
CA PHE A 200 8.52 14.65 2.88
C PHE A 200 9.14 16.02 3.20
N GLU A 201 8.44 16.86 3.96
CA GLU A 201 8.94 18.18 4.37
C GLU A 201 10.20 18.10 5.23
N VAL A 202 10.23 17.22 6.25
CA VAL A 202 11.40 17.01 7.12
C VAL A 202 12.62 16.54 6.33
N LEU A 203 12.41 15.73 5.30
CA LEU A 203 13.48 15.30 4.40
C LEU A 203 13.87 16.38 3.39
N GLY A 204 13.20 17.54 3.39
CA GLY A 204 13.48 18.70 2.56
C GLY A 204 12.95 18.60 1.13
N PHE A 205 11.94 17.77 0.87
CA PHE A 205 11.23 17.83 -0.41
C PHE A 205 10.47 19.16 -0.52
N GLN A 206 10.31 19.61 -1.76
CA GLN A 206 9.61 20.83 -2.14
C GLN A 206 8.24 20.50 -2.77
N ASN A 207 7.35 21.48 -2.84
CA ASN A 207 6.02 21.34 -3.47
C ASN A 207 5.21 20.13 -2.97
N VAL A 208 5.35 19.80 -1.68
CA VAL A 208 4.63 18.69 -1.07
C VAL A 208 3.13 18.99 -1.11
N SER A 209 2.37 18.11 -1.76
CA SER A 209 0.92 18.23 -1.87
C SER A 209 0.28 16.86 -1.74
N SER A 210 -0.94 16.84 -1.22
CA SER A 210 -1.72 15.61 -1.10
C SER A 210 -3.13 15.76 -1.66
N ILE A 211 -3.65 14.66 -2.17
CA ILE A 211 -5.00 14.54 -2.72
C ILE A 211 -5.63 13.29 -2.15
N SER A 212 -6.79 13.43 -1.50
CA SER A 212 -7.60 12.28 -1.09
C SER A 212 -8.45 11.78 -2.25
N LYS A 213 -8.36 10.49 -2.56
CA LYS A 213 -9.28 9.78 -3.46
C LYS A 213 -10.07 8.73 -2.70
N TYR A 214 -11.32 8.50 -3.11
CA TYR A 214 -12.25 7.64 -2.39
C TYR A 214 -12.74 6.51 -3.31
N ILE A 215 -12.67 5.28 -2.81
CA ILE A 215 -13.21 4.10 -3.49
C ILE A 215 -14.37 3.57 -2.67
N SER A 216 -15.55 3.50 -3.26
CA SER A 216 -16.74 2.94 -2.63
C SER A 216 -16.57 1.44 -2.36
N LEU A 217 -16.94 0.98 -1.17
CA LEU A 217 -16.95 -0.43 -0.81
C LEU A 217 -18.35 -1.01 -0.94
N GLY A 218 -18.51 -2.13 -1.63
CA GLY A 218 -19.79 -2.78 -1.88
C GLY A 218 -20.39 -2.41 -3.24
N LYS A 219 -21.72 -2.55 -3.33
CA LYS A 219 -22.55 -2.35 -4.54
C LYS A 219 -23.41 -1.09 -4.48
N TRP A 220 -23.44 -0.42 -3.32
CA TRP A 220 -24.36 0.69 -3.06
C TRP A 220 -24.11 1.91 -3.96
N ASP A 221 -22.89 2.10 -4.46
CA ASP A 221 -22.56 3.18 -5.38
C ASP A 221 -22.88 2.76 -6.82
N GLU A 222 -23.93 3.34 -7.39
CA GLU A 222 -24.37 3.04 -8.76
C GLU A 222 -23.32 3.44 -9.83
N ASN A 223 -22.48 4.44 -9.53
CA ASN A 223 -21.45 4.93 -10.45
C ASN A 223 -20.16 4.12 -10.34
N ALA A 224 -19.78 3.70 -9.13
CA ALA A 224 -18.63 2.80 -8.93
C ALA A 224 -18.98 1.33 -9.22
N GLY A 225 -20.26 0.95 -9.13
CA GLY A 225 -20.86 -0.31 -9.57
C GLY A 225 -20.02 -1.57 -9.26
N LYS A 226 -19.35 -2.08 -10.32
CA LYS A 226 -18.53 -3.31 -10.27
C LYS A 226 -17.12 -3.07 -9.71
N ILE A 227 -16.60 -1.84 -9.79
CA ILE A 227 -15.26 -1.48 -9.27
C ILE A 227 -15.25 -1.58 -7.74
N GLY A 228 -16.26 -1.03 -7.07
CA GLY A 228 -16.38 -1.14 -5.62
C GLY A 228 -16.51 -2.60 -5.14
N GLN A 229 -17.22 -3.43 -5.89
CA GLN A 229 -17.35 -4.87 -5.61
C GLN A 229 -16.04 -5.63 -5.74
N ILE A 230 -15.26 -5.36 -6.80
CA ILE A 230 -13.96 -6.02 -7.00
C ILE A 230 -12.98 -5.54 -5.93
N PHE A 231 -12.93 -4.24 -5.62
CA PHE A 231 -12.08 -3.71 -4.54
C PHE A 231 -12.42 -4.35 -3.19
N THR A 232 -13.72 -4.46 -2.89
CA THR A 232 -14.22 -5.08 -1.64
C THR A 232 -13.82 -6.55 -1.56
N THR A 233 -14.05 -7.31 -2.63
CA THR A 233 -13.63 -8.72 -2.71
C THR A 233 -12.12 -8.88 -2.52
N ASN A 234 -11.32 -8.01 -3.15
CA ASN A 234 -9.87 -8.02 -3.03
C ASN A 234 -9.40 -7.76 -1.59
N THR A 235 -10.04 -6.80 -0.92
CA THR A 235 -9.76 -6.46 0.48
C THR A 235 -10.10 -7.63 1.42
N VAL A 236 -11.24 -8.31 1.18
CA VAL A 236 -11.63 -9.51 1.93
C VAL A 236 -10.62 -10.65 1.74
N GLN A 237 -10.20 -10.91 0.50
CA GLN A 237 -9.20 -11.94 0.21
C GLN A 237 -7.85 -11.64 0.87
N MET A 238 -7.41 -10.37 0.85
CA MET A 238 -6.19 -9.97 1.55
C MET A 238 -6.32 -10.20 3.06
N ALA A 239 -7.46 -9.83 3.66
CA ALA A 239 -7.70 -10.04 5.09
C ALA A 239 -7.74 -11.53 5.46
N GLU A 240 -8.30 -12.38 4.59
CA GLU A 240 -8.31 -13.83 4.78
C GLU A 240 -6.90 -14.41 4.70
N ALA A 241 -6.06 -13.94 3.77
CA ALA A 241 -4.68 -14.40 3.62
C ALA A 241 -3.80 -14.12 4.84
N VAL A 242 -4.17 -13.13 5.67
CA VAL A 242 -3.45 -12.78 6.91
C VAL A 242 -4.24 -13.11 8.18
N LYS A 243 -5.35 -13.85 8.06
CA LYS A 243 -6.26 -14.19 9.16
C LYS A 243 -5.58 -14.89 10.33
N SER A 244 -4.69 -15.84 10.06
CA SER A 244 -3.95 -16.59 11.08
C SER A 244 -3.08 -15.70 11.96
N ILE A 245 -2.65 -14.55 11.44
CA ILE A 245 -1.87 -13.54 12.16
C ILE A 245 -2.81 -12.57 12.89
N LEU A 246 -3.82 -12.06 12.19
CA LEU A 246 -4.67 -10.98 12.71
C LEU A 246 -5.72 -11.46 13.72
N ALA A 247 -6.30 -12.66 13.57
CA ALA A 247 -7.34 -13.16 14.47
C ALA A 247 -6.84 -13.32 15.92
N PRO A 248 -5.66 -13.91 16.19
CA PRO A 248 -5.09 -13.95 17.53
C PRO A 248 -4.80 -12.56 18.11
N LEU A 249 -4.30 -11.62 17.29
CA LEU A 249 -4.05 -10.23 17.73
C LEU A 249 -5.35 -9.50 18.13
N MET A 250 -6.49 -9.90 17.56
CA MET A 250 -7.81 -9.40 17.96
C MET A 250 -8.42 -10.12 19.17
N ASN A 251 -7.76 -11.16 19.70
CA ASN A 251 -8.34 -12.12 20.63
C ASN A 251 -9.65 -12.72 20.10
N LEU A 252 -9.67 -13.08 18.82
CA LEU A 252 -10.80 -13.73 18.16
C LEU A 252 -10.42 -15.16 17.76
N THR A 253 -11.40 -16.06 17.81
CA THR A 253 -11.28 -17.34 17.09
C THR A 253 -11.43 -17.11 15.59
N GLU A 254 -10.98 -18.07 14.77
CA GLU A 254 -11.18 -18.01 13.31
C GLU A 254 -12.67 -17.90 12.94
N ASP A 255 -13.56 -18.60 13.64
CA ASP A 255 -15.00 -18.49 13.44
C ASP A 255 -15.56 -17.10 13.80
N GLU A 256 -15.01 -16.47 14.84
CA GLU A 256 -15.39 -15.11 15.23
C GLU A 256 -14.90 -14.08 14.21
N TRP A 257 -13.68 -14.27 13.70
CA TRP A 257 -13.14 -13.50 12.59
C TRP A 257 -14.03 -13.57 11.37
N ASP A 258 -14.39 -14.78 10.93
CA ASP A 258 -15.24 -14.99 9.74
C ASP A 258 -16.59 -14.33 9.89
N ARG A 259 -17.24 -14.47 11.05
CA ARG A 259 -18.50 -13.78 11.34
C ARG A 259 -18.35 -12.27 11.29
N MET A 260 -17.27 -11.73 11.86
CA MET A 260 -17.02 -10.29 11.89
C MET A 260 -16.76 -9.74 10.49
N PHE A 261 -15.83 -10.33 9.74
CA PHE A 261 -15.48 -9.91 8.38
C PHE A 261 -16.66 -10.06 7.42
N ARG A 262 -17.39 -11.17 7.51
CA ARG A 262 -18.59 -11.38 6.69
C ARG A 262 -19.62 -10.28 6.92
N LYS A 263 -19.91 -9.99 8.20
CA LYS A 263 -20.85 -8.92 8.54
C LYS A 263 -20.36 -7.57 8.05
N MET A 264 -19.09 -7.25 8.27
CA MET A 264 -18.52 -5.95 7.88
C MET A 264 -18.62 -5.75 6.36
N TYR A 265 -18.05 -6.67 5.57
CA TYR A 265 -17.91 -6.49 4.12
C TYR A 265 -19.12 -6.92 3.28
N PHE A 266 -20.06 -7.69 3.82
CA PHE A 266 -21.25 -8.11 3.05
C PHE A 266 -22.58 -7.59 3.60
N GLU A 267 -22.63 -7.05 4.82
CA GLU A 267 -23.87 -6.49 5.39
C GLU A 267 -23.74 -5.00 5.71
N GLU A 268 -22.57 -4.55 6.19
CA GLU A 268 -22.40 -3.19 6.69
C GLU A 268 -21.91 -2.19 5.62
N VAL A 269 -21.04 -2.61 4.68
CA VAL A 269 -20.49 -1.68 3.66
C VAL A 269 -21.58 -1.01 2.82
N ASP A 270 -22.56 -1.77 2.35
CA ASP A 270 -23.68 -1.26 1.56
C ASP A 270 -24.64 -0.43 2.42
N LYS A 271 -24.97 -0.92 3.62
CA LYS A 271 -25.88 -0.22 4.54
C LYS A 271 -25.37 1.14 4.98
N HIS A 272 -24.05 1.28 5.11
CA HIS A 272 -23.41 2.49 5.62
C HIS A 272 -22.78 3.35 4.54
N HIS A 273 -22.91 2.98 3.27
CA HIS A 273 -22.26 3.63 2.14
C HIS A 273 -20.77 3.86 2.44
N THR A 274 -20.07 2.77 2.74
CA THR A 274 -18.68 2.84 3.21
C THR A 274 -17.74 3.11 2.05
N PHE A 275 -16.68 3.89 2.31
CA PHE A 275 -15.63 4.20 1.36
C PHE A 275 -14.26 3.92 1.97
N GLN A 276 -13.30 3.61 1.11
CA GLN A 276 -11.89 3.57 1.42
C GLN A 276 -11.21 4.84 0.90
N GLU A 277 -10.55 5.57 1.80
CA GLU A 277 -9.78 6.77 1.44
C GLU A 277 -8.32 6.41 1.14
N HIS A 278 -7.79 7.07 0.11
CA HIS A 278 -6.45 6.92 -0.44
C HIS A 278 -5.77 8.28 -0.49
N TYR A 279 -4.57 8.40 0.07
CA TYR A 279 -3.75 9.60 -0.02
C TYR A 279 -2.78 9.46 -1.15
N VAL A 280 -2.88 10.34 -2.14
CA VAL A 280 -1.86 10.54 -3.16
C VAL A 280 -1.01 11.71 -2.72
N VAL A 281 0.27 11.47 -2.45
CA VAL A 281 1.25 12.51 -2.09
C VAL A 281 2.20 12.72 -3.25
N LEU A 282 2.35 13.98 -3.66
CA LEU A 282 3.28 14.42 -4.68
C LEU A 282 4.31 15.35 -4.04
N ALA A 283 5.59 15.12 -4.34
CA ALA A 283 6.67 15.95 -3.83
C ALA A 283 7.85 16.02 -4.82
N THR A 284 8.60 17.11 -4.82
CA THR A 284 9.75 17.34 -5.70
C THR A 284 11.05 17.36 -4.90
N LYS A 285 12.13 16.76 -5.41
CA LYS A 285 13.45 16.86 -4.79
C LYS A 285 14.09 18.23 -5.04
#